data_AF-A0A5R2N2Z2-F1
#
_entry.id   AF-A0A5R2N2Z2-F1
#
_cell.length_a   1.000
_cell.length_b   1.000
_cell.length_c   1.000
_cell.angle_alpha   90.00
_cell.angle_beta   90.00
_cell.angle_gamma   90.00
#
_symmetry.space_group_name_H-M   'P 1'
#
loop_
_entity.id
_entity.type
_entity.pdbx_description
1 polymer ?
#
loop_
_entity_poly.entity_id
_entity_poly.type
_entity_poly.pdbx_seq_one_letter_code
_entity_poly.pdbx_strand_id
1 'polypeptide(L)'
;GNPYEKLSEGARERIQERVDAFHEQFAASVARNRDMSVEAVNATGARTFMAQQAIDNGLADEIGALDDAITAFGATLSEGDEQMAELTQVDLDNSKAAGKAEGLAEGIKQGAAEAMARISAILGSDAGKTRPTAALNAALKTSMSADEAGA
;
A
#
# COMPACT_ATOMS: atom_id res chain seq x y z
N GLY A 1 47.77 -4.15 32.99
CA GLY A 1 48.55 -5.20 33.69
C GLY A 1 49.71 -5.62 32.82
N ASN A 2 50.80 -6.06 33.43
CA ASN A 2 51.96 -6.65 32.74
C ASN A 2 51.90 -8.18 32.96
N PRO A 3 52.14 -9.03 31.93
CA PRO A 3 52.15 -10.49 32.08
C PRO A 3 53.13 -11.04 33.14
N TYR A 4 54.12 -10.26 33.58
CA TYR A 4 55.13 -10.71 34.56
C TYR A 4 54.80 -10.38 36.02
N GLU A 5 53.67 -9.72 36.30
CA GLU A 5 53.24 -9.37 37.66
C GLU A 5 51.75 -9.66 37.88
N LYS A 6 51.38 -9.96 39.14
CA LYS A 6 49.98 -10.16 39.49
C LYS A 6 49.19 -8.87 39.26
N LEU A 7 47.97 -9.03 38.76
CA LEU A 7 47.06 -7.91 38.54
C LEU A 7 46.72 -7.25 39.88
N SER A 8 46.98 -5.94 40.00
CA SER A 8 46.57 -5.17 41.18
C SER A 8 45.04 -5.11 41.28
N GLU A 9 44.55 -4.90 42.50
CA GLU A 9 43.12 -4.87 42.80
C GLU A 9 42.39 -3.80 41.96
N GLY A 10 42.86 -2.55 41.95
CA GLY A 10 42.23 -1.49 41.15
C GLY A 10 42.31 -1.70 39.63
N ALA A 11 43.32 -2.43 39.14
CA ALA A 11 43.38 -2.81 37.72
C ALA A 11 42.39 -3.93 37.38
N ARG A 12 42.16 -4.87 38.32
CA ARG A 12 41.15 -5.91 38.21
C ARG A 12 39.75 -5.32 38.21
N GLU A 13 39.45 -4.43 39.15
CA GLU A 13 38.16 -3.77 39.27
C GLU A 13 37.79 -3.01 38.00
N ARG A 14 38.69 -2.19 37.47
CA ARG A 14 38.48 -1.48 36.19
C ARG A 14 38.25 -2.41 35.00
N ILE A 15 38.91 -3.57 34.97
CA ILE A 15 38.68 -4.57 33.92
C ILE A 15 37.31 -5.22 34.12
N GLN A 16 36.95 -5.54 35.36
CA GLN A 16 35.68 -6.15 35.70
C GLN A 16 34.50 -5.23 35.34
N GLU A 17 34.56 -3.94 35.70
CA GLU A 17 33.54 -2.95 35.31
C GLU A 17 33.28 -2.93 33.79
N ARG A 18 34.36 -3.04 32.99
CA ARG A 18 34.24 -3.08 31.53
C ARG A 18 33.62 -4.38 31.04
N VAL A 19 33.98 -5.51 31.65
CA VAL A 19 33.41 -6.83 31.33
C VAL A 19 31.91 -6.82 31.66
N ASP A 20 31.53 -6.29 32.81
CA ASP A 20 30.14 -6.22 33.26
C ASP A 20 29.32 -5.33 32.31
N ALA A 21 29.86 -4.17 31.91
CA ALA A 21 29.20 -3.29 30.94
C ALA A 21 28.98 -3.97 29.57
N PHE A 22 29.96 -4.73 29.08
CA PHE A 22 29.77 -5.49 27.83
C PHE A 22 28.78 -6.63 27.99
N HIS A 23 28.77 -7.30 29.14
CA HIS A 23 27.84 -8.38 29.43
C HIS A 23 26.39 -7.86 29.47
N GLU A 24 26.14 -6.71 30.09
CA GLU A 24 24.82 -6.06 30.09
C GLU A 24 24.34 -5.74 28.68
N GLN A 25 25.21 -5.16 27.84
CA GLN A 25 24.87 -4.85 26.44
C GLN A 25 24.56 -6.12 25.64
N PHE A 26 25.35 -7.17 25.83
CA PHE A 26 25.12 -8.46 25.19
C PHE A 26 23.77 -9.05 25.61
N ALA A 27 23.52 -9.15 26.92
CA ALA A 27 22.31 -9.75 27.44
C ALA A 27 21.05 -8.99 27.02
N ALA A 28 21.10 -7.65 27.03
CA ALA A 28 20.00 -6.82 26.54
C ALA A 28 19.72 -7.01 25.04
N SER A 29 20.76 -7.16 24.22
CA SER A 29 20.60 -7.41 22.78
C SER A 29 19.97 -8.77 22.51
N VAL A 30 20.43 -9.83 23.20
CA VAL A 30 19.86 -11.18 23.04
C VAL A 30 18.41 -11.18 23.52
N ALA A 31 18.14 -10.64 24.71
CA ALA A 31 16.80 -10.54 25.29
C ALA A 31 15.79 -9.91 24.32
N ARG A 32 16.15 -8.76 23.73
CA ARG A 32 15.29 -8.05 22.78
C ARG A 32 15.00 -8.85 21.51
N ASN A 33 16.01 -9.49 20.92
CA ASN A 33 15.87 -10.13 19.61
C ASN A 33 15.35 -11.59 19.71
N ARG A 34 15.37 -12.19 20.90
CA ARG A 34 14.88 -13.55 21.15
C ARG A 34 13.61 -13.60 22.01
N ASP A 35 13.01 -12.43 22.28
CA ASP A 35 11.82 -12.26 23.12
C ASP A 35 11.92 -13.01 24.46
N MET A 36 13.05 -12.83 25.15
CA MET A 36 13.35 -13.48 26.41
C MET A 36 13.83 -12.47 27.45
N SER A 37 13.71 -12.81 28.74
CA SER A 37 14.17 -11.91 29.80
C SER A 37 15.70 -11.93 29.92
N VAL A 38 16.29 -10.84 30.43
CA VAL A 38 17.74 -10.76 30.68
C VAL A 38 18.19 -11.83 31.67
N GLU A 39 17.35 -12.17 32.64
CA GLU A 39 17.60 -13.25 33.61
C GLU A 39 17.68 -14.61 32.92
N ALA A 40 16.81 -14.88 31.94
CA ALA A 40 16.85 -16.11 31.16
C ALA A 40 18.15 -16.20 30.32
N VAL A 41 18.58 -15.09 29.72
CA VAL A 41 19.88 -15.03 29.02
C VAL A 41 21.03 -15.31 29.98
N ASN A 42 21.03 -14.69 31.16
CA ASN A 42 22.06 -14.88 32.16
C ASN A 42 22.08 -16.31 32.73
N ALA A 43 20.91 -16.95 32.86
CA ALA A 43 20.77 -18.32 33.33
C ALA A 43 21.44 -19.34 32.40
N THR A 44 21.67 -19.00 31.13
CA THR A 44 22.46 -19.85 30.21
C THR A 44 23.92 -20.00 30.64
N GLY A 45 24.43 -19.09 31.48
CA GLY A 45 25.75 -19.15 32.07
C GLY A 45 26.89 -19.08 31.05
N ALA A 46 26.67 -18.43 29.91
CA ALA A 46 27.62 -18.31 28.80
C ALA A 46 28.18 -19.66 28.30
N ARG A 47 27.38 -20.74 28.43
CA ARG A 47 27.76 -22.07 27.97
C ARG A 47 27.58 -22.21 26.46
N THR A 48 28.29 -23.17 25.88
CA THR A 48 28.04 -23.62 24.51
C THR A 48 26.94 -24.67 24.51
N PHE A 49 26.07 -24.61 23.49
CA PHE A 49 24.93 -25.52 23.33
C PHE A 49 25.03 -26.25 22.01
N MET A 50 24.63 -27.53 22.01
CA MET A 50 24.37 -28.25 20.77
C MET A 50 23.03 -27.79 20.18
N ALA A 51 22.81 -28.05 18.90
CA ALA A 51 21.72 -27.46 18.11
C ALA A 51 20.34 -27.56 18.78
N GLN A 52 19.94 -28.75 19.27
CA GLN A 52 18.66 -28.93 19.95
C GLN A 52 18.55 -28.11 21.24
N GLN A 53 19.62 -28.07 22.03
CA GLN A 53 19.64 -27.29 23.27
C GLN A 53 19.55 -25.79 22.97
N ALA A 54 20.10 -25.32 21.85
CA ALA A 54 19.96 -23.92 21.45
C ALA A 54 18.49 -23.56 21.18
N ILE A 55 17.72 -24.45 20.55
CA ILE A 55 16.27 -24.29 20.38
C ILE A 55 15.55 -24.33 21.73
N ASP A 56 15.84 -25.35 22.55
CA ASP A 56 15.15 -25.53 23.84
C ASP A 56 15.38 -24.33 24.80
N ASN A 57 16.53 -23.66 24.69
CA ASN A 57 16.84 -22.44 25.44
C ASN A 57 16.37 -21.14 24.74
N GLY A 58 15.67 -21.24 23.61
CA GLY A 58 15.14 -20.10 22.85
C GLY A 58 16.20 -19.28 22.11
N LEU A 59 17.42 -19.80 21.95
CA LEU A 59 18.54 -19.12 21.29
C LEU A 59 18.58 -19.37 19.77
N ALA A 60 17.90 -20.39 19.28
CA ALA A 60 17.73 -20.70 17.86
C ALA A 60 16.27 -21.06 17.55
N ASP A 61 15.87 -20.90 16.29
CA ASP A 61 14.49 -21.13 15.86
C ASP A 61 14.32 -22.54 15.27
N GLU A 62 15.23 -22.95 14.39
CA GLU A 62 15.17 -24.24 13.70
C GLU A 62 16.57 -24.85 13.45
N ILE A 63 16.60 -26.17 13.21
CA ILE A 63 17.79 -26.90 12.77
C ILE A 63 17.58 -27.32 11.32
N GLY A 64 18.44 -26.86 10.43
CA GLY A 64 18.37 -27.17 9.01
C GLY A 64 19.69 -26.89 8.29
N ALA A 65 19.73 -27.24 7.01
CA ALA A 65 20.81 -26.86 6.12
C ALA A 65 20.66 -25.38 5.69
N LEU A 66 21.72 -24.82 5.10
CA LEU A 66 21.68 -23.47 4.57
C LEU A 66 20.61 -23.30 3.48
N ASP A 67 20.42 -24.31 2.62
CA ASP A 67 19.42 -24.29 1.55
C ASP A 67 17.99 -24.18 2.09
N ASP A 68 17.72 -24.81 3.25
CA ASP A 68 16.45 -24.70 3.95
C ASP A 68 16.22 -23.26 4.43
N ALA A 69 17.25 -22.64 5.03
CA ALA A 69 17.18 -21.26 5.51
C ALA A 69 16.99 -20.24 4.38
N ILE A 70 17.65 -20.43 3.23
CA ILE A 70 17.48 -19.56 2.05
C ILE A 70 16.06 -19.73 1.48
N THR A 71 15.55 -20.96 1.43
CA THR A 71 14.20 -21.26 0.96
C THR A 71 13.15 -20.61 1.85
N ALA A 72 13.29 -20.78 3.18
CA ALA A 72 12.40 -20.16 4.16
C ALA A 72 12.43 -18.62 4.05
N PHE A 73 13.62 -18.03 3.93
CA PHE A 73 13.76 -16.58 3.74
C PHE A 73 13.09 -16.10 2.44
N GLY A 74 13.28 -16.80 1.32
CA GLY A 74 12.63 -16.46 0.06
C GLY A 74 11.10 -16.45 0.13
N ALA A 75 10.51 -17.40 0.87
CA ALA A 75 9.07 -17.43 1.12
C ALA A 75 8.57 -16.17 1.84
N THR A 76 9.30 -15.69 2.86
CA THR A 76 8.93 -14.45 3.60
C THR A 76 8.97 -13.19 2.74
N LEU A 77 9.80 -13.16 1.68
CA LEU A 77 9.85 -12.04 0.75
C LEU A 77 8.71 -12.07 -0.26
N SER A 78 8.23 -13.26 -0.64
CA SER A 78 7.15 -13.43 -1.61
C SER A 78 5.78 -13.01 -1.06
N GLU A 79 5.61 -12.97 0.26
CA GLU A 79 4.35 -12.50 0.90
C GLU A 79 4.13 -10.98 0.73
N GLY A 80 5.14 -10.24 0.26
CA GLY A 80 5.06 -8.81 -0.05
C GLY A 80 4.74 -8.48 -1.52
N ASP A 81 4.72 -9.48 -2.42
CA ASP A 81 4.13 -9.31 -3.75
C ASP A 81 2.62 -9.46 -3.59
N GLU A 82 1.94 -8.37 -3.19
CA GLU A 82 0.53 -8.23 -3.55
C GLU A 82 0.48 -8.44 -5.06
N GLN A 83 -0.03 -9.61 -5.47
CA GLN A 83 -0.31 -9.91 -6.86
C GLN A 83 -1.17 -8.74 -7.35
N MET A 84 -0.56 -7.82 -8.11
CA MET A 84 -1.33 -6.84 -8.86
C MET A 84 -2.34 -7.67 -9.63
N ALA A 85 -3.62 -7.51 -9.30
CA ALA A 85 -4.69 -8.20 -9.99
C ALA A 85 -4.46 -7.95 -11.48
N GLU A 86 -4.08 -9.01 -12.19
CA GLU A 86 -3.72 -8.92 -13.59
C GLU A 86 -5.03 -8.65 -14.33
N LEU A 87 -5.34 -7.37 -14.53
CA LEU A 87 -6.48 -6.92 -15.30
C LEU A 87 -6.36 -7.57 -16.68
N THR A 88 -7.21 -8.55 -16.94
CA THR A 88 -7.13 -9.32 -18.17
C THR A 88 -7.58 -8.45 -19.33
N GLN A 89 -7.17 -8.80 -20.55
CA GLN A 89 -7.65 -8.14 -21.75
C GLN A 89 -9.20 -8.14 -21.82
N VAL A 90 -9.82 -9.19 -21.28
CA VAL A 90 -11.28 -9.33 -21.20
C VAL A 90 -11.89 -8.30 -20.25
N ASP A 91 -11.28 -8.04 -19.09
CA ASP A 91 -11.75 -7.02 -18.14
C ASP A 91 -11.67 -5.61 -18.74
N LEU A 92 -10.62 -5.37 -19.51
CA LEU A 92 -10.37 -4.09 -20.18
C LEU A 92 -11.38 -3.85 -21.31
N ASP A 93 -11.71 -4.90 -22.07
CA ASP A 93 -12.71 -4.83 -23.14
C ASP A 93 -14.14 -4.70 -22.59
N ASN A 94 -14.45 -5.40 -21.50
CA ASN A 94 -15.73 -5.25 -20.78
C ASN A 94 -15.92 -3.82 -20.25
N SER A 95 -14.88 -3.25 -19.66
CA SER A 95 -14.92 -1.87 -19.14
C SER A 95 -15.13 -0.84 -20.26
N LYS A 96 -14.46 -1.03 -21.42
CA LYS A 96 -14.67 -0.18 -22.59
C LYS A 96 -16.08 -0.30 -23.16
N ALA A 97 -16.62 -1.52 -23.20
CA ALA A 97 -17.97 -1.78 -23.70
C ALA A 97 -19.02 -1.12 -22.78
N ALA A 98 -18.87 -1.27 -21.46
CA ALA A 98 -19.74 -0.64 -20.47
C ALA A 98 -19.68 0.89 -20.58
N GLY A 99 -18.48 1.49 -20.59
CA GLY A 99 -18.32 2.94 -20.71
C GLY A 99 -18.88 3.51 -22.01
N LYS A 100 -18.75 2.79 -23.13
CA LYS A 100 -19.37 3.20 -24.41
C LYS A 100 -20.90 3.15 -24.34
N ALA A 101 -21.46 2.12 -23.72
CA ALA A 101 -22.91 1.97 -23.58
C ALA A 101 -23.51 3.07 -22.68
N GLU A 102 -22.88 3.32 -21.53
CA GLU A 102 -23.29 4.37 -20.60
C GLU A 102 -23.16 5.77 -21.24
N GLY A 103 -22.03 6.06 -21.88
CA GLY A 103 -21.81 7.34 -22.54
C GLY A 103 -22.80 7.61 -23.68
N LEU A 104 -23.14 6.58 -24.47
CA LEU A 104 -24.14 6.72 -25.53
C LEU A 104 -25.54 6.98 -24.95
N ALA A 105 -25.93 6.24 -23.91
CA ALA A 105 -27.23 6.39 -23.27
C ALA A 105 -27.39 7.79 -22.65
N GLU A 106 -26.37 8.26 -21.93
CA GLU A 106 -26.40 9.58 -21.31
C GLU A 106 -26.35 10.71 -22.35
N GLY A 107 -25.54 10.55 -23.41
CA GLY A 107 -25.48 11.53 -24.50
C GLY A 107 -26.80 11.70 -25.25
N ILE A 108 -27.53 10.61 -25.52
CA ILE A 108 -28.86 10.68 -26.15
C ILE A 108 -29.86 11.41 -25.24
N LYS A 109 -29.85 11.09 -23.95
CA LYS A 109 -30.74 11.69 -22.95
C LYS A 109 -30.48 13.20 -22.80
N GLN A 110 -29.22 13.60 -22.66
CA GLN A 110 -28.83 15.01 -22.55
C GLN A 110 -29.14 15.78 -23.83
N GLY A 111 -28.77 15.24 -25.00
CA GLY A 111 -29.02 15.87 -26.29
C GLY A 111 -30.52 16.07 -26.57
N ALA A 112 -31.36 15.09 -26.21
CA ALA A 112 -32.81 15.23 -26.32
C ALA A 112 -33.36 16.31 -25.37
N ALA A 113 -32.91 16.33 -24.11
CA ALA A 113 -33.34 17.31 -23.13
C ALA A 113 -32.95 18.74 -23.55
N GLU A 114 -31.71 18.95 -23.99
CA GLU A 114 -31.22 20.24 -24.47
C GLU A 114 -31.93 20.70 -25.74
N ALA A 115 -32.19 19.78 -26.68
CA ALA A 115 -32.95 20.11 -27.88
C ALA A 115 -34.38 20.52 -27.57
N MET A 116 -35.06 19.81 -26.67
CA MET A 116 -36.42 20.17 -26.23
C MET A 116 -36.44 21.52 -25.50
N ALA A 117 -35.47 21.78 -24.61
CA ALA A 117 -35.35 23.05 -23.91
C ALA A 117 -35.18 24.22 -24.88
N ARG A 118 -34.29 24.07 -25.88
CA ARG A 118 -34.09 25.06 -26.94
C ARG A 118 -35.34 25.31 -27.76
N ILE A 119 -36.03 24.26 -28.22
CA ILE A 119 -37.27 24.38 -28.99
C ILE A 119 -38.33 25.12 -28.18
N SER A 120 -38.51 24.75 -26.90
CA SER A 120 -39.45 25.41 -26.01
C SER A 120 -39.11 26.88 -25.80
N ALA A 121 -37.83 27.24 -25.69
CA ALA A 121 -37.38 28.61 -25.52
C ALA A 121 -37.63 29.47 -26.78
N ILE A 122 -37.31 28.96 -27.97
CA ILE A 122 -37.53 29.67 -29.24
C ILE A 122 -39.03 29.92 -29.46
N LEU A 123 -39.86 28.89 -29.31
CA LEU A 123 -41.30 28.99 -29.52
C LEU A 123 -42.01 29.82 -28.44
N GLY A 124 -41.50 29.79 -27.20
CA GLY A 124 -42.03 30.52 -26.05
C GLY A 124 -41.61 31.99 -25.96
N SER A 125 -40.63 32.42 -26.77
CA SER A 125 -40.17 33.81 -26.83
C SER A 125 -41.24 34.76 -27.39
N ASP A 126 -41.18 36.04 -27.04
CA ASP A 126 -42.16 37.03 -27.54
C ASP A 126 -42.04 37.26 -29.06
N ALA A 127 -40.81 37.20 -29.60
CA ALA A 127 -40.57 37.16 -31.05
C ALA A 127 -41.17 35.88 -31.68
N GLY A 128 -41.05 34.74 -30.99
CA GLY A 128 -41.60 33.46 -31.43
C GLY A 128 -43.12 33.47 -31.54
N LYS A 129 -43.80 34.04 -30.54
CA LYS A 129 -45.27 34.19 -30.53
C LYS A 129 -45.79 35.07 -31.66
N THR A 130 -45.06 36.13 -32.02
CA THR A 130 -45.46 37.07 -33.08
C THR A 130 -45.13 36.57 -34.49
N ARG A 131 -44.18 35.63 -34.64
CA ARG A 131 -43.69 35.11 -35.92
C ARG A 131 -43.60 33.58 -35.94
N PRO A 132 -44.74 32.86 -35.83
CA PRO A 132 -44.77 31.41 -35.59
C PRO A 132 -44.07 30.58 -36.67
N THR A 133 -44.19 30.96 -37.95
CA THR A 133 -43.54 30.24 -39.06
C THR A 133 -42.02 30.41 -39.05
N ALA A 134 -41.51 31.58 -38.65
CA ALA A 134 -40.07 31.83 -38.54
C ALA A 134 -39.49 31.10 -37.32
N ALA A 135 -40.20 31.14 -36.19
CA ALA A 135 -39.83 30.44 -34.97
C ALA A 135 -39.78 28.91 -35.16
N LEU A 136 -40.74 28.34 -35.88
CA LEU A 136 -40.75 26.90 -36.20
C LEU A 136 -39.56 26.50 -37.08
N ASN A 137 -39.20 27.32 -38.06
CA ASN A 137 -38.02 27.05 -38.89
C ASN A 137 -36.72 27.15 -38.08
N ALA A 138 -36.59 28.15 -37.20
CA ALA A 138 -35.43 28.28 -36.32
C ALA A 138 -35.34 27.11 -35.31
N ALA A 139 -36.46 26.69 -34.72
CA ALA A 139 -36.47 25.63 -33.71
C ALA A 139 -36.16 24.23 -34.27
N LEU A 140 -36.64 23.92 -35.50
CA LEU A 140 -36.61 22.56 -36.04
C LEU A 140 -35.62 22.33 -37.18
N LYS A 141 -35.14 23.38 -37.84
CA LYS A 141 -34.28 23.26 -39.04
C LYS A 141 -32.91 23.90 -38.89
N THR A 142 -32.63 24.55 -37.77
CA THR A 142 -31.33 25.16 -37.51
C THR A 142 -30.80 24.72 -36.16
N SER A 143 -29.49 24.89 -35.97
CA SER A 143 -28.80 24.68 -34.69
C SER A 143 -28.69 25.97 -33.87
N MET A 144 -29.50 26.98 -34.19
CA MET A 144 -29.42 28.30 -33.58
C MET A 144 -29.86 28.26 -32.12
N SER A 145 -29.20 29.02 -31.25
CA SER A 145 -29.62 29.17 -29.86
C SER A 145 -30.94 29.97 -29.76
N ALA A 146 -31.57 29.94 -28.58
CA ALA A 146 -32.76 30.76 -28.34
C ALA A 146 -32.48 32.27 -28.47
N ASP A 147 -31.27 32.69 -28.09
CA ASP A 147 -30.82 34.09 -28.17
C ASP A 147 -30.59 34.50 -29.62
N GLU A 148 -29.99 33.62 -30.44
CA GLU A 148 -29.77 33.86 -31.86
C GLU A 148 -31.07 33.92 -32.67
N ALA A 149 -32.11 33.19 -32.23
CA ALA A 149 -33.42 33.17 -32.88
C ALA A 149 -34.30 34.38 -32.51
N GLY A 150 -33.98 35.10 -31.42
CA GLY A 150 -34.73 36.25 -30.93
C GLY A 150 -34.23 37.61 -31.44
N ALA A 151 -33.04 37.66 -32.03
CA ALA A 151 -32.44 38.85 -32.67
C ALA A 151 -33.08 39.14 -34.04
#